data_AF-A0A1F9ZMK1-F1
#
_entry.id   AF-A0A1F9ZMK1-F1
#
_cell.length_a   1.000
_cell.length_b   1.000
_cell.length_c   1.000
_cell.angle_alpha   90.00
_cell.angle_beta   90.00
_cell.angle_gamma   90.00
#
_symmetry.space_group_name_H-M   'P 1'
#
loop_
_entity.id
_entity.type
_entity.pdbx_description
1 polymer ?
#
loop_
_entity_poly.entity_id
_entity_poly.type
_entity_poly.pdbx_seq_one_letter_code
_entity_poly.pdbx_strand_id
1 'polypeptide(L)'
;MAKSKLRIQDEPALRQELETLILSSSQALLVEWSIETARRNLKEAQLSELETKTIDSAFQVALAKMKGEGRAYDVRVAGFAVHQLVDSVQDPIKISVLRVCGQAVGVAHMREHAQVMADYAIKAINQKHPGDLEAVAKERRMQIDSLQTFIRNQKEIAD
;
A
#
# COMPACT_ATOMS: atom_id res chain seq x y z
N MET A 1 7.98 11.02 -15.58
CA MET A 1 8.04 10.26 -14.32
C MET A 1 8.09 11.26 -13.17
N ALA A 2 7.09 11.25 -12.27
CA ALA A 2 7.22 12.00 -11.03
C ALA A 2 8.22 11.28 -10.13
N LYS A 3 9.30 11.97 -9.73
CA LYS A 3 10.30 11.41 -8.80
C LYS A 3 9.61 11.04 -7.49
N SER A 4 9.93 9.87 -6.92
CA SER A 4 9.44 9.53 -5.59
C SER A 4 9.86 10.62 -4.60
N LYS A 5 8.91 11.11 -3.80
CA LYS A 5 9.20 12.04 -2.70
C LYS A 5 9.95 11.32 -1.56
N LEU A 6 10.02 9.99 -1.60
CA LEU A 6 10.75 9.16 -0.65
C LEU A 6 12.17 8.90 -1.17
N ARG A 7 13.14 8.94 -0.25
CA ARG A 7 14.48 8.43 -0.52
C ARG A 7 14.46 6.90 -0.41
N ILE A 8 14.46 6.22 -1.55
CA ILE A 8 14.51 4.76 -1.70
C ILE A 8 15.57 4.36 -2.73
N GLN A 9 16.16 3.18 -2.55
CA GLN A 9 16.90 2.48 -3.60
C GLN A 9 15.88 1.62 -4.35
N ASP A 10 15.69 1.87 -5.63
CA ASP A 10 14.57 1.34 -6.40
C ASP A 10 15.01 0.89 -7.79
N GLU A 11 14.14 0.18 -8.48
CA GLU A 11 14.29 -0.20 -9.89
C GLU A 11 13.38 0.69 -10.76
N PRO A 12 13.92 1.74 -11.42
CA PRO A 12 13.11 2.77 -12.08
C PRO A 12 12.18 2.22 -13.17
N ALA A 13 12.62 1.21 -13.92
CA ALA A 13 11.83 0.62 -14.99
C ALA A 13 10.57 -0.08 -14.43
N LEU A 14 10.74 -0.91 -13.40
CA LEU A 14 9.62 -1.59 -12.74
C LEU A 14 8.70 -0.61 -12.00
N ARG A 15 9.26 0.44 -11.38
CA ARG A 15 8.43 1.49 -10.77
C ARG A 15 7.53 2.17 -11.80
N GLN A 16 8.06 2.49 -12.98
CA GLN A 16 7.31 3.12 -14.06
C GLN A 16 6.24 2.19 -14.66
N GLU A 17 6.55 0.90 -14.80
CA GLU A 17 5.59 -0.11 -15.20
C GLU A 17 4.40 -0.16 -14.23
N LEU A 18 4.68 -0.24 -12.92
CA LEU A 18 3.65 -0.22 -11.89
C LEU A 18 2.83 1.07 -11.92
N GLU A 19 3.46 2.24 -12.09
CA GLU A 19 2.78 3.52 -12.21
C GLU A 19 1.78 3.52 -13.38
N THR A 20 2.16 2.93 -14.52
CA THR A 20 1.30 2.79 -15.70
C THR A 20 0.08 1.91 -15.40
N LEU A 21 0.29 0.77 -14.73
CA LEU A 21 -0.80 -0.11 -14.31
C LEU A 21 -1.75 0.59 -13.33
N ILE A 22 -1.20 1.33 -12.36
CA ILE A 22 -1.99 2.09 -11.39
C ILE A 22 -2.86 3.14 -12.08
N LEU A 23 -2.30 3.90 -13.04
CA LEU A 23 -3.04 4.92 -13.78
C LEU A 23 -4.20 4.33 -14.59
N SER A 24 -4.05 3.11 -15.10
CA SER A 24 -5.08 2.41 -15.88
C SER A 24 -6.14 1.66 -15.05
N SER A 25 -5.92 1.49 -13.73
CA SER A 25 -6.77 0.66 -12.86
C SER A 25 -7.96 1.42 -12.27
N SER A 26 -9.07 0.75 -11.93
CA SER A 26 -10.18 1.40 -11.19
C SER A 26 -9.79 1.71 -9.73
N GLN A 27 -10.44 2.69 -9.09
CA GLN A 27 -10.09 3.07 -7.71
C GLN A 27 -10.43 1.97 -6.71
N ALA A 28 -11.57 1.28 -6.91
CA ALA A 28 -11.98 0.15 -6.08
C ALA A 28 -10.93 -0.99 -6.13
N LEU A 29 -10.47 -1.34 -7.33
CA LEU A 29 -9.43 -2.34 -7.52
C LEU A 29 -8.12 -1.92 -6.82
N LEU A 30 -7.72 -0.65 -6.96
CA LEU A 30 -6.51 -0.16 -6.30
C LEU A 30 -6.61 -0.20 -4.77
N VAL A 31 -7.79 0.03 -4.18
CA VAL A 31 -7.99 -0.11 -2.73
C VAL A 31 -7.78 -1.55 -2.29
N GLU A 32 -8.40 -2.52 -2.97
CA GLU A 32 -8.27 -3.93 -2.63
C GLU A 32 -6.82 -4.42 -2.78
N TRP A 33 -6.19 -4.12 -3.92
CA TRP A 33 -4.79 -4.43 -4.18
C TRP A 33 -3.84 -3.80 -3.14
N SER A 34 -4.10 -2.55 -2.76
CA SER A 34 -3.27 -1.85 -1.76
C SER A 34 -3.39 -2.47 -0.38
N ILE A 35 -4.60 -2.89 0.01
CA ILE A 35 -4.84 -3.57 1.29
C ILE A 35 -4.16 -4.94 1.30
N GLU A 36 -4.23 -5.70 0.20
CA GLU A 36 -3.53 -6.98 0.11
C GLU A 36 -2.01 -6.81 0.19
N THR A 37 -1.46 -5.83 -0.53
CA THR A 37 -0.04 -5.48 -0.46
C THR A 37 0.37 -5.07 0.95
N ALA A 38 -0.44 -4.26 1.64
CA ALA A 38 -0.20 -3.88 3.02
C ALA A 38 -0.21 -5.11 3.94
N ARG A 39 -1.17 -6.02 3.80
CA ARG A 39 -1.25 -7.26 4.59
C ARG A 39 -0.05 -8.19 4.39
N ARG A 40 0.52 -8.27 3.18
CA ARG A 40 1.79 -8.99 2.96
C ARG A 40 2.93 -8.38 3.77
N ASN A 41 3.03 -7.05 3.77
CA ASN A 41 4.06 -6.31 4.52
C ASN A 41 3.86 -6.40 6.04
N LEU A 42 2.61 -6.52 6.52
CA LEU A 42 2.31 -6.72 7.95
C LEU A 42 2.98 -7.97 8.53
N LYS A 43 3.15 -9.04 7.74
CA LYS A 43 3.82 -10.27 8.20
C LYS A 43 5.27 -10.05 8.63
N GLU A 44 5.88 -8.98 8.13
CA GLU A 44 7.26 -8.60 8.44
C GLU A 44 7.35 -7.68 9.67
N ALA A 45 6.22 -7.10 10.09
CA ALA A 45 6.15 -6.20 11.23
C ALA A 45 5.62 -6.94 12.46
N GLN A 46 6.36 -6.88 13.57
CA GLN A 46 5.91 -7.40 14.86
C GLN A 46 4.91 -6.42 15.49
N LEU A 47 3.69 -6.39 14.93
CA LEU A 47 2.60 -5.56 15.43
C LEU A 47 1.98 -6.16 16.70
N SER A 48 1.63 -5.29 17.62
CA SER A 48 0.74 -5.61 18.73
C SER A 48 -0.69 -5.86 18.24
N GLU A 49 -1.49 -6.48 19.10
CA GLU A 49 -2.91 -6.72 18.83
C GLU A 49 -3.69 -5.41 18.59
N LEU A 50 -3.40 -4.36 19.37
CA LEU A 50 -4.06 -3.07 19.24
C LEU A 50 -3.74 -2.39 17.89
N GLU A 51 -2.48 -2.44 17.47
CA GLU A 51 -2.05 -1.91 16.16
C GLU A 51 -2.77 -2.67 15.03
N THR A 52 -2.80 -4.01 15.12
CA THR A 52 -3.45 -4.86 14.12
C THR A 52 -4.96 -4.55 14.02
N LYS A 53 -5.67 -4.48 15.16
CA LYS A 53 -7.09 -4.11 15.21
C LYS A 53 -7.37 -2.73 14.61
N THR A 54 -6.51 -1.76 14.89
CA THR A 54 -6.65 -0.39 14.35
C THR A 54 -6.51 -0.39 12.83
N ILE A 55 -5.52 -1.11 12.31
CA ILE A 55 -5.27 -1.23 10.86
C ILE A 55 -6.41 -1.97 10.16
N ASP A 56 -6.85 -3.10 10.70
CA ASP A 56 -7.96 -3.86 10.11
C ASP A 56 -9.25 -3.04 10.09
N SER A 57 -9.55 -2.30 11.16
CA SER A 57 -10.70 -1.40 11.20
C SER A 57 -10.61 -0.32 10.11
N ALA A 58 -9.42 0.25 9.90
CA ALA A 58 -9.20 1.25 8.86
C ALA A 58 -9.32 0.67 7.44
N PHE A 59 -8.86 -0.57 7.22
CA PHE A 59 -9.06 -1.28 5.96
C PHE A 59 -10.55 -1.52 5.67
N GLN A 60 -11.34 -1.87 6.68
CA GLN A 60 -12.80 -2.03 6.49
C GLN A 60 -13.46 -0.71 6.08
N VAL A 61 -13.07 0.42 6.67
CA VAL A 61 -13.57 1.75 6.28
C VAL A 61 -13.23 2.07 4.81
N ALA A 62 -12.00 1.77 4.38
CA ALA A 62 -11.58 1.97 2.99
C ALA A 62 -12.40 1.11 2.01
N LEU A 63 -12.64 -0.17 2.34
CA LEU A 63 -13.44 -1.08 1.52
C LEU A 63 -14.91 -0.67 1.48
N ALA A 64 -15.50 -0.29 2.61
CA ALA A 64 -16.88 0.19 2.69
C ALA A 64 -17.07 1.42 1.78
N LYS A 65 -16.13 2.36 1.78
CA LYS A 65 -16.18 3.55 0.92
C LYS A 65 -16.28 3.19 -0.57
N MET A 66 -15.64 2.10 -1.01
CA MET A 66 -15.68 1.63 -2.40
C MET A 66 -17.03 0.97 -2.74
N LYS A 67 -17.74 0.43 -1.75
CA LYS A 67 -19.12 -0.09 -1.87
C LYS A 67 -20.19 1.01 -1.83
N GLY A 68 -19.80 2.27 -1.70
CA GLY A 68 -20.74 3.39 -1.49
C GLY A 68 -21.18 3.54 -0.03
N GLU A 69 -20.61 2.75 0.88
CA GLU A 69 -20.93 2.75 2.30
C GLU A 69 -19.88 3.59 3.05
N GLY A 70 -20.23 4.83 3.40
CA GLY A 70 -19.33 5.73 4.15
C GLY A 70 -18.73 6.87 3.33
N ARG A 71 -18.04 7.79 4.01
CA ARG A 71 -17.65 9.08 3.46
C ARG A 71 -16.14 9.22 3.38
N ALA A 72 -15.67 10.09 2.49
CA ALA A 72 -14.24 10.43 2.40
C ALA A 72 -13.69 11.00 3.72
N TYR A 73 -14.53 11.63 4.55
CA TYR A 73 -14.15 12.04 5.90
C TYR A 73 -13.77 10.85 6.78
N ASP A 74 -14.56 9.77 6.76
CA ASP A 74 -14.34 8.59 7.60
C ASP A 74 -13.03 7.88 7.21
N VAL A 75 -12.74 7.80 5.90
CA VAL A 75 -11.45 7.30 5.37
C VAL A 75 -10.26 8.13 5.87
N ARG A 76 -10.37 9.46 5.87
CA ARG A 76 -9.29 10.34 6.35
C ARG A 76 -9.04 10.15 7.84
N VAL A 77 -10.09 10.04 8.65
CA VAL A 77 -9.98 9.77 10.09
C VAL A 77 -9.31 8.42 10.34
N ALA A 78 -9.75 7.38 9.64
CA ALA A 78 -9.17 6.04 9.76
C ALA A 78 -7.70 5.99 9.32
N GLY A 79 -7.36 6.61 8.18
CA GLY A 79 -5.97 6.70 7.71
C GLY A 79 -5.08 7.50 8.67
N PHE A 80 -5.61 8.56 9.27
CA PHE A 80 -4.89 9.33 10.28
C PHE A 80 -4.60 8.50 11.54
N ALA A 81 -5.57 7.72 12.03
CA ALA A 81 -5.35 6.83 13.16
C ALA A 81 -4.23 5.81 12.90
N VAL A 82 -4.15 5.24 11.69
CA VAL A 82 -3.04 4.35 11.31
C VAL A 82 -1.71 5.10 11.25
N HIS A 83 -1.70 6.34 10.74
CA HIS A 83 -0.49 7.15 10.72
C HIS A 83 0.01 7.55 12.11
N GLN A 84 -0.88 7.76 13.09
CA GLN A 84 -0.50 8.05 14.47
C GLN A 84 0.19 6.88 15.18
N LEU A 85 -0.05 5.63 14.75
CA LEU A 85 0.69 4.47 15.28
C LEU A 85 2.21 4.58 15.05
N VAL A 86 2.65 5.40 14.08
CA VAL A 86 4.07 5.64 13.82
C VAL A 86 4.75 6.33 15.01
N ASP A 87 4.03 7.16 15.77
CA ASP A 87 4.61 7.97 16.85
C ASP A 87 5.02 7.13 18.07
N SER A 88 4.47 5.91 18.19
CA SER A 88 4.76 4.98 19.30
C SER A 88 5.86 3.96 18.97
N VAL A 89 6.45 4.00 17.78
CA VAL A 89 7.42 3.01 17.32
C VAL A 89 8.75 3.65 16.91
N GLN A 90 9.85 2.94 17.19
CA GLN A 90 11.21 3.37 16.81
C GLN A 90 11.82 2.48 15.72
N ASP A 91 11.27 1.28 15.51
CA ASP A 91 11.76 0.36 14.49
C ASP A 91 11.50 0.93 13.09
N PRO A 92 12.55 1.21 12.29
CA PRO A 92 12.42 1.80 10.97
C PRO A 92 11.59 0.96 9.99
N ILE A 93 11.66 -0.38 10.08
CA ILE A 93 10.89 -1.30 9.24
C ILE A 93 9.41 -1.20 9.63
N LYS A 94 9.11 -1.27 10.93
CA LYS A 94 7.74 -1.12 11.45
C LYS A 94 7.13 0.22 11.05
N ILE A 95 7.90 1.32 11.13
CA ILE A 95 7.47 2.65 10.66
C ILE A 95 7.10 2.62 9.18
N SER A 96 7.92 2.01 8.32
CA SER A 96 7.63 1.91 6.89
C SER A 96 6.39 1.07 6.62
N VAL A 97 6.21 -0.06 7.32
CA VAL A 97 5.02 -0.92 7.17
C VAL A 97 3.74 -0.21 7.64
N LEU A 98 3.77 0.55 8.74
CA LEU A 98 2.64 1.37 9.17
C LEU A 98 2.31 2.47 8.15
N ARG A 99 3.33 3.05 7.52
CA ARG A 99 3.15 4.00 6.40
C ARG A 99 2.52 3.31 5.19
N VAL A 100 2.90 2.08 4.84
CA VAL A 100 2.21 1.29 3.79
C VAL A 100 0.72 1.18 4.11
N CYS A 101 0.37 0.80 5.35
CA CYS A 101 -1.02 0.63 5.76
C CYS A 101 -1.83 1.93 5.69
N GLY A 102 -1.30 3.04 6.21
CA GLY A 102 -2.00 4.33 6.16
C GLY A 102 -2.19 4.84 4.73
N GLN A 103 -1.20 4.64 3.86
CA GLN A 103 -1.33 4.98 2.43
C GLN A 103 -2.34 4.07 1.72
N ALA A 104 -2.38 2.78 2.02
CA ALA A 104 -3.38 1.85 1.48
C ALA A 104 -4.82 2.29 1.82
N VAL A 105 -5.07 2.74 3.04
CA VAL A 105 -6.35 3.36 3.43
C VAL A 105 -6.61 4.64 2.65
N GLY A 106 -5.56 5.46 2.46
CA GLY A 106 -5.60 6.70 1.69
C GLY A 106 -6.09 6.51 0.25
N VAL A 107 -5.83 5.37 -0.38
CA VAL A 107 -6.26 5.10 -1.77
C VAL A 107 -7.77 5.26 -1.96
N ALA A 108 -8.56 4.97 -0.92
CA ALA A 108 -10.02 5.08 -0.98
C ALA A 108 -10.56 6.51 -1.12
N HIS A 109 -9.72 7.54 -0.91
CA HIS A 109 -10.10 8.94 -1.17
C HIS A 109 -9.24 9.63 -2.24
N MET A 110 -7.96 9.25 -2.40
CA MET A 110 -7.09 9.76 -3.47
C MET A 110 -6.23 8.64 -4.05
N ARG A 111 -6.30 8.45 -5.36
CA ARG A 111 -5.66 7.33 -6.06
C ARG A 111 -4.13 7.40 -6.03
N GLU A 112 -3.58 8.61 -5.94
CA GLU A 112 -2.15 8.92 -5.88
C GLU A 112 -1.46 8.24 -4.69
N HIS A 113 -2.21 7.91 -3.64
CA HIS A 113 -1.70 7.16 -2.50
C HIS A 113 -1.24 5.73 -2.88
N ALA A 114 -1.73 5.14 -3.98
CA ALA A 114 -1.37 3.79 -4.39
C ALA A 114 0.13 3.67 -4.73
N GLN A 115 0.66 4.62 -5.51
CA GLN A 115 2.09 4.65 -5.83
C GLN A 115 2.94 4.93 -4.58
N VAL A 116 2.48 5.82 -3.69
CA VAL A 116 3.19 6.15 -2.45
C VAL A 116 3.21 4.96 -1.50
N MET A 117 2.12 4.21 -1.40
CA MET A 117 2.03 2.93 -0.67
C MET A 117 3.08 1.94 -1.19
N ALA A 118 3.13 1.75 -2.51
CA ALA A 118 4.09 0.85 -3.14
C ALA A 118 5.55 1.27 -2.89
N ASP A 119 5.84 2.58 -2.95
CA ASP A 119 7.17 3.13 -2.65
C ASP A 119 7.56 2.92 -1.16
N TYR A 120 6.61 2.98 -0.22
CA TYR A 120 6.88 2.65 1.19
C TYR A 120 7.15 1.17 1.42
N ALA A 121 6.53 0.27 0.65
CA ALA A 121 6.86 -1.16 0.70
C ALA A 121 8.31 -1.39 0.24
N ILE A 122 8.77 -0.69 -0.81
CA ILE A 122 10.20 -0.70 -1.20
C ILE A 122 11.08 -0.12 -0.10
N LYS A 123 10.64 0.92 0.59
CA LYS A 123 11.38 1.47 1.73
C LYS A 123 11.57 0.44 2.85
N ALA A 124 10.54 -0.34 3.16
CA ALA A 124 10.65 -1.45 4.12
C ALA A 124 11.67 -2.50 3.66
N ILE A 125 11.66 -2.86 2.36
CA ILE A 125 12.66 -3.76 1.77
C ILE A 125 14.07 -3.18 1.86
N ASN A 126 14.28 -1.90 1.53
CA ASN A 126 15.60 -1.26 1.65
C ASN A 126 16.13 -1.27 3.10
N GLN A 127 15.24 -1.15 4.09
CA GLN A 127 15.61 -1.19 5.51
C GLN A 127 15.92 -2.62 5.98
N LYS A 128 15.16 -3.61 5.49
CA LYS A 128 15.34 -5.02 5.83
C LYS A 128 16.55 -5.65 5.13
N HIS A 129 16.80 -5.26 3.88
CA HIS A 129 17.87 -5.77 3.02
C HIS A 129 18.67 -4.62 2.39
N PRO A 130 19.52 -3.92 3.18
CA PRO A 130 20.24 -2.76 2.68
C PRO A 130 21.16 -3.10 1.49
N GLY A 131 20.98 -2.39 0.37
CA GLY A 131 21.79 -2.57 -0.85
C GLY A 131 21.40 -3.77 -1.72
N ASP A 132 20.40 -4.57 -1.31
CA ASP A 132 19.95 -5.72 -2.08
C ASP A 132 18.96 -5.30 -3.19
N LEU A 133 19.51 -5.02 -4.38
CA LEU A 133 18.71 -4.63 -5.54
C LEU A 133 17.82 -5.76 -6.07
N GLU A 134 18.17 -7.03 -5.85
CA GLU A 134 17.33 -8.15 -6.29
C GLU A 134 16.10 -8.28 -5.37
N ALA A 135 16.25 -8.07 -4.06
CA ALA A 135 15.11 -8.00 -3.14
C ALA A 135 14.14 -6.85 -3.53
N VAL A 136 14.68 -5.70 -3.93
CA VAL A 136 13.89 -4.55 -4.43
C VAL A 136 13.15 -4.91 -5.72
N ALA A 137 13.85 -5.45 -6.72
CA ALA A 137 13.25 -5.87 -7.97
C ALA A 137 12.18 -6.94 -7.77
N LYS A 138 12.41 -7.89 -6.85
CA LYS A 138 11.44 -8.92 -6.47
C LYS A 138 10.16 -8.32 -5.88
N GLU A 139 10.25 -7.37 -4.96
CA GLU A 139 9.04 -6.73 -4.41
C GLU A 139 8.29 -5.93 -5.48
N ARG A 140 8.99 -5.22 -6.39
CA ARG A 140 8.34 -4.55 -7.52
C ARG A 140 7.62 -5.51 -8.45
N ARG A 141 8.25 -6.64 -8.82
CA ARG A 141 7.60 -7.69 -9.63
C ARG A 141 6.37 -8.23 -8.92
N MET A 142 6.44 -8.53 -7.62
CA MET A 142 5.27 -8.98 -6.85
C MET A 142 4.14 -7.93 -6.80
N GLN A 143 4.45 -6.64 -6.74
CA GLN A 143 3.45 -5.57 -6.81
C GLN A 143 2.76 -5.54 -8.18
N ILE A 144 3.54 -5.66 -9.27
CA ILE A 144 3.06 -5.70 -10.64
C ILE A 144 2.20 -6.94 -10.89
N ASP A 145 2.73 -8.12 -10.59
CA ASP A 145 2.08 -9.41 -10.84
C ASP A 145 0.76 -9.52 -10.07
N SER A 146 0.73 -9.05 -8.82
CA SER A 146 -0.49 -9.03 -8.02
C SER A 146 -1.52 -8.05 -8.61
N LEU A 147 -1.12 -6.82 -8.98
CA LEU A 147 -2.04 -5.86 -9.59
C LEU A 147 -2.60 -6.37 -10.92
N GLN A 148 -1.77 -6.97 -11.77
CA GLN A 148 -2.22 -7.60 -13.01
C GLN A 148 -3.22 -8.73 -12.76
N THR A 149 -3.02 -9.52 -11.69
CA THR A 149 -3.97 -10.57 -11.29
C THR A 149 -5.32 -9.96 -10.91
N PHE A 150 -5.35 -8.90 -10.10
CA PHE A 150 -6.58 -8.15 -9.81
C PHE A 150 -7.27 -7.64 -11.08
N ILE A 151 -6.50 -7.07 -12.01
CA ILE A 151 -7.03 -6.54 -13.29
C ILE A 151 -7.65 -7.66 -14.13
N ARG A 152 -7.01 -8.83 -14.21
CA ARG A 152 -7.55 -10.00 -14.93
C ARG A 152 -8.84 -10.49 -14.30
N ASN A 153 -8.85 -10.71 -12.98
CA ASN A 153 -10.02 -11.22 -12.26
C ASN A 153 -11.22 -10.25 -12.35
N GLN A 154 -10.98 -8.93 -12.41
CA GLN A 154 -12.07 -7.96 -12.59
C GLN A 154 -12.73 -8.09 -13.97
N LYS A 155 -11.97 -8.43 -15.03
CA LYS A 155 -12.51 -8.60 -16.38
C LYS A 155 -13.37 -9.86 -16.48
N GLU A 156 -12.96 -10.95 -15.84
CA GLU A 156 -13.71 -12.21 -15.83
C GLU A 156 -15.08 -12.12 -15.12
N ILE A 157 -15.28 -11.13 -14.26
CA ILE A 157 -16.58 -10.88 -13.58
C ILE A 157 -17.50 -9.98 -14.44
N ALA A 158 -16.94 -9.25 -15.40
CA ALA A 158 -17.67 -8.30 -16.23
C ALA A 158 -18.16 -8.90 -17.56
N ASP A 159 -17.67 -10.09 -17.93
CA ASP A 159 -18.08 -10.90 -19.09
C ASP A 159 -19.12 -11.97 -18.69
#